data_AF-A0AAX3ZBM5-F1
#
_entry.id   AF-A0AAX3ZBM5-F1
#
_cell.length_a   1.000
_cell.length_b   1.000
_cell.length_c   1.000
_cell.angle_alpha   90.00
_cell.angle_beta   90.00
_cell.angle_gamma   90.00
#
_symmetry.space_group_name_H-M   'P 1'
#
loop_
_entity.id
_entity.type
_entity.pdbx_description
1 polymer ?
#
loop_
_entity_poly.entity_id
_entity_poly.type
_entity_poly.pdbx_seq_one_letter_code
_entity_poly.pdbx_strand_id
1 'polypeptide(L)'
;MTRRTVLMAAGAGPLTSGLTATASGTGAAAGSDVLVVVEKSGHAVGFYDVSSGRLSRRVALPQYPHEMVVDSRRRYAYVGHYGVRMSASVGEGGSAVFVIDLAERSLVRTIDTRPFNRIHGMGIDDRDRLYALSEEKAVLLGFDTPATDQAPTRAVPAHGLKTHLFALSRDGERAFVTGLLSHTVSLVRPHDASVPPLVVTPGQLPESSCLSRDERTLYVGARRSSALVAVDARTMKVVRSRTVDGDPLRVYTVDDERLLVTDIVGRTLTLYSTTLRRIRSLRLEGIPAAVSFHPHRPLAYVSQLDTDSVAVVDLDRFSVVGGFDTGPEPDSSALLPSAA
;
A
#
# COMPACT_ATOMS: atom_id res chain seq x y z
N MET A 1 -79.74 -41.86 -6.68
CA MET A 1 -80.05 -41.49 -5.27
C MET A 1 -78.73 -41.67 -4.54
N THR A 2 -77.98 -40.62 -4.19
CA THR A 2 -78.30 -39.56 -3.22
C THR A 2 -77.62 -38.24 -3.64
N ARG A 3 -78.30 -37.13 -3.30
CA ARG A 3 -78.12 -35.75 -3.77
C ARG A 3 -76.81 -35.07 -3.34
N ARG A 4 -76.33 -34.12 -4.15
CA ARG A 4 -76.27 -32.70 -3.73
C ARG A 4 -76.12 -31.73 -4.93
N THR A 5 -77.09 -30.82 -4.99
CA THR A 5 -77.22 -29.64 -5.85
C THR A 5 -76.56 -28.44 -5.16
N VAL A 6 -76.15 -27.41 -5.93
CA VAL A 6 -76.41 -25.94 -5.79
C VAL A 6 -75.27 -25.20 -6.52
N LEU A 7 -75.47 -24.68 -7.73
CA LEU A 7 -76.15 -23.46 -8.19
C LEU A 7 -75.16 -22.28 -8.39
N MET A 8 -75.07 -21.85 -9.65
CA MET A 8 -74.46 -20.62 -10.12
C MET A 8 -75.22 -19.39 -9.61
N ALA A 9 -74.48 -18.30 -9.31
CA ALA A 9 -74.99 -16.94 -9.41
C ALA A 9 -73.87 -16.01 -9.91
N ALA A 10 -74.15 -15.33 -11.02
CA ALA A 10 -73.33 -14.31 -11.64
C ALA A 10 -73.44 -12.97 -10.89
N GLY A 11 -72.40 -12.15 -10.95
CA GLY A 11 -72.42 -10.76 -10.47
C GLY A 11 -71.17 -10.02 -10.92
N ALA A 12 -71.33 -9.12 -11.89
CA ALA A 12 -70.29 -8.34 -12.54
C ALA A 12 -70.04 -6.99 -11.82
N GLY A 13 -68.75 -6.63 -11.69
CA GLY A 13 -68.22 -5.25 -11.56
C GLY A 13 -68.48 -4.50 -10.23
N PRO A 14 -67.76 -3.40 -9.93
CA PRO A 14 -66.72 -2.72 -10.71
C PRO A 14 -65.31 -2.73 -10.05
N LEU A 15 -64.30 -2.50 -10.89
CA LEU A 15 -62.90 -2.27 -10.52
C LEU A 15 -62.79 -1.02 -9.66
N THR A 16 -62.36 -1.18 -8.41
CA THR A 16 -61.90 -0.07 -7.57
C THR A 16 -60.38 -0.07 -7.53
N SER A 17 -59.82 1.00 -8.04
CA SER A 17 -58.40 1.32 -8.08
C SER A 17 -57.84 1.53 -6.67
N GLY A 18 -57.13 0.54 -6.15
CA GLY A 18 -56.25 0.71 -5.00
C GLY A 18 -54.85 1.09 -5.47
N LEU A 19 -54.48 2.37 -5.33
CA LEU A 19 -53.08 2.80 -5.37
C LEU A 19 -52.36 2.18 -4.17
N THR A 20 -51.66 1.07 -4.38
CA THR A 20 -50.59 0.66 -3.49
C THR A 20 -49.37 1.47 -3.84
N ALA A 21 -49.11 2.50 -3.03
CA ALA A 21 -47.83 3.20 -3.04
C ALA A 21 -46.74 2.20 -2.67
N THR A 22 -46.01 1.71 -3.67
CA THR A 22 -44.73 1.05 -3.46
C THR A 22 -43.77 2.13 -2.98
N ALA A 23 -43.52 2.16 -1.68
CA ALA A 23 -42.36 2.85 -1.13
C ALA A 23 -41.12 2.17 -1.70
N SER A 24 -40.64 2.66 -2.84
CA SER A 24 -39.28 2.43 -3.32
C SER A 24 -38.35 3.16 -2.35
N GLY A 25 -38.04 2.48 -1.25
CA GLY A 25 -36.87 2.79 -0.46
C GLY A 25 -35.67 2.69 -1.37
N THR A 26 -35.26 3.81 -1.96
CA THR A 26 -33.93 4.01 -2.50
C THR A 26 -32.99 4.07 -1.30
N GLY A 27 -32.71 2.91 -0.72
CA GLY A 27 -31.47 2.75 0.01
C GLY A 27 -30.39 3.04 -1.00
N ALA A 28 -29.81 4.24 -0.95
CA ALA A 28 -28.56 4.51 -1.63
C ALA A 28 -27.64 3.34 -1.28
N ALA A 29 -27.23 2.56 -2.28
CA ALA A 29 -26.28 1.50 -2.05
C ALA A 29 -25.10 2.15 -1.33
N ALA A 30 -24.92 1.81 -0.06
CA ALA A 30 -23.75 2.26 0.69
C ALA A 30 -22.55 1.97 -0.20
N GLY A 31 -21.73 2.99 -0.45
CA GLY A 31 -20.62 2.85 -1.39
C GLY A 31 -19.81 1.60 -1.06
N SER A 32 -19.31 0.91 -2.08
CA SER A 32 -18.32 -0.14 -1.87
C SER A 32 -16.98 0.49 -1.53
N ASP A 33 -16.20 -0.13 -0.65
CA ASP A 33 -14.78 0.20 -0.55
C ASP A 33 -14.10 0.00 -1.91
N VAL A 34 -13.17 0.89 -2.24
CA VAL A 34 -12.38 0.82 -3.46
C VAL A 34 -10.92 0.59 -3.12
N LEU A 35 -10.30 -0.43 -3.71
CA LEU A 35 -8.86 -0.63 -3.65
C LEU A 35 -8.23 -0.01 -4.89
N VAL A 36 -7.33 0.95 -4.67
CA VAL A 36 -6.50 1.57 -5.71
C VAL A 36 -5.19 0.80 -5.75
N VAL A 37 -4.82 0.23 -6.90
CA VAL A 37 -3.69 -0.69 -7.04
C VAL A 37 -2.74 -0.19 -8.12
N VAL A 38 -1.44 -0.09 -7.81
CA VAL A 38 -0.40 0.14 -8.82
C VAL A 38 -0.15 -1.16 -9.57
N GLU A 39 -0.29 -1.13 -10.89
CA GLU A 39 -0.06 -2.26 -11.81
C GLU A 39 1.22 -1.99 -12.60
N LYS A 40 2.36 -2.48 -12.11
CA LYS A 40 3.69 -2.07 -12.59
C LYS A 40 3.88 -2.36 -14.07
N SER A 41 3.65 -3.61 -14.46
CA SER A 41 3.79 -4.07 -15.85
C SER A 41 2.58 -3.70 -16.71
N GLY A 42 1.47 -3.31 -16.08
CA GLY A 42 0.31 -2.73 -16.76
C GLY A 42 0.45 -1.25 -17.08
N HIS A 43 1.48 -0.60 -16.52
CA HIS A 43 1.75 0.84 -16.65
C HIS A 43 0.52 1.66 -16.25
N ALA A 44 -0.09 1.30 -15.12
CA ALA A 44 -1.37 1.87 -14.76
C ALA A 44 -1.63 1.85 -13.26
N VAL A 45 -2.70 2.54 -12.88
CA VAL A 45 -3.37 2.38 -11.59
C VAL A 45 -4.80 1.90 -11.83
N GLY A 46 -5.16 0.78 -11.22
CA GLY A 46 -6.49 0.20 -11.28
C GLY A 46 -7.33 0.54 -10.04
N PHE A 47 -8.64 0.73 -10.24
CA PHE A 47 -9.62 1.02 -9.19
C PHE A 47 -10.60 -0.15 -9.09
N TYR A 48 -10.54 -0.91 -8.01
CA TYR A 48 -11.30 -2.15 -7.82
C TYR A 48 -12.35 -1.99 -6.74
N ASP A 49 -13.59 -2.36 -7.05
CA ASP A 49 -14.62 -2.56 -6.03
C ASP A 49 -14.24 -3.79 -5.19
N VAL A 50 -14.01 -3.60 -3.89
CA VAL A 50 -13.51 -4.66 -3.01
C VAL A 50 -14.52 -5.79 -2.82
N SER A 51 -15.82 -5.48 -2.85
CA SER A 51 -16.88 -6.45 -2.57
C SER A 51 -17.10 -7.43 -3.72
N SER A 52 -16.91 -6.98 -4.95
CA SER A 52 -17.13 -7.73 -6.19
C SER A 52 -15.84 -8.11 -6.91
N GLY A 53 -14.71 -7.51 -6.54
CA GLY A 53 -13.44 -7.65 -7.25
C GLY A 53 -13.42 -6.96 -8.62
N ARG A 54 -14.49 -6.25 -9.00
CA ARG A 54 -14.64 -5.71 -10.35
C ARG A 54 -13.82 -4.44 -10.53
N LEU A 55 -12.99 -4.43 -11.58
CA LEU A 55 -12.34 -3.22 -12.06
C LEU A 55 -13.39 -2.20 -12.51
N SER A 56 -13.31 -0.99 -11.94
CA SER A 56 -14.20 0.11 -12.27
C SER A 56 -13.55 1.15 -13.19
N ARG A 57 -12.24 1.40 -13.03
CA ARG A 57 -11.47 2.29 -13.91
C ARG A 57 -10.00 1.90 -13.88
N ARG A 58 -9.33 2.11 -14.99
CA ARG A 58 -7.86 2.07 -15.10
C ARG A 58 -7.36 3.42 -15.59
N VAL A 59 -6.34 3.95 -14.93
CA VAL A 59 -5.62 5.17 -15.30
C VAL A 59 -4.29 4.75 -15.90
N ALA A 60 -4.11 4.97 -17.19
CA ALA A 60 -2.83 4.71 -17.85
C ALA A 60 -1.79 5.73 -17.37
N LEU A 61 -0.58 5.24 -17.11
CA LEU A 61 0.59 5.99 -16.69
C LEU A 61 1.76 5.68 -17.64
N PRO A 62 2.80 6.52 -17.66
CA PRO A 62 4.08 6.13 -18.24
C PRO A 62 4.65 4.86 -17.59
N GLN A 63 5.57 4.23 -18.30
CA GLN A 63 6.06 2.88 -18.02
C GLN A 63 6.53 2.66 -16.57
N TYR A 64 6.18 1.50 -16.03
CA TYR A 64 6.60 0.99 -14.72
C TYR A 64 6.43 2.01 -13.57
N PRO A 65 5.20 2.47 -13.29
CA PRO A 65 4.92 3.17 -12.04
C PRO A 65 5.26 2.26 -10.85
N HIS A 66 5.75 2.82 -9.74
CA HIS A 66 6.07 2.08 -8.52
C HIS A 66 5.66 2.87 -7.29
N GLU A 67 5.19 2.17 -6.26
CA GLU A 67 4.77 2.73 -4.98
C GLU A 67 3.69 3.83 -5.08
N MET A 68 2.90 3.98 -4.04
CA MET A 68 1.85 4.98 -4.00
C MET A 68 1.58 5.40 -2.56
N VAL A 69 1.32 6.69 -2.39
CA VAL A 69 0.74 7.24 -1.16
C VAL A 69 -0.46 8.09 -1.48
N VAL A 70 -1.39 8.21 -0.53
CA VAL A 70 -2.63 8.98 -0.65
C VAL A 70 -2.62 10.08 0.40
N ASP A 71 -3.05 11.28 0.03
CA ASP A 71 -3.17 12.38 0.99
C ASP A 71 -4.23 12.13 2.06
N SER A 72 -4.14 12.84 3.18
CA SER A 72 -5.04 12.71 4.33
C SER A 72 -6.51 12.95 3.96
N ARG A 73 -6.74 13.77 2.92
CA ARG A 73 -8.07 14.12 2.40
C ARG A 73 -8.61 13.10 1.40
N ARG A 74 -7.82 12.09 1.03
CA ARG A 74 -8.10 11.11 -0.03
C ARG A 74 -8.50 11.76 -1.35
N ARG A 75 -7.91 12.90 -1.65
CA ARG A 75 -8.13 13.62 -2.91
C ARG A 75 -7.15 13.14 -3.96
N TYR A 76 -5.86 13.11 -3.63
CA TYR A 76 -4.81 12.71 -4.56
C TYR A 76 -4.07 11.46 -4.09
N ALA A 77 -3.75 10.61 -5.08
CA ALA A 77 -2.68 9.62 -4.96
C ALA A 77 -1.44 10.13 -5.69
N TYR A 78 -0.28 9.95 -5.05
CA TYR A 78 1.03 10.25 -5.60
C TYR A 78 1.76 8.95 -5.90
N VAL A 79 2.13 8.73 -7.16
CA VAL A 79 2.74 7.48 -7.64
C VAL A 79 4.14 7.77 -8.20
N GLY A 80 5.13 6.99 -7.79
CA GLY A 80 6.51 7.14 -8.28
C GLY A 80 6.66 6.65 -9.71
N HIS A 81 7.45 7.35 -10.53
CA HIS A 81 7.85 6.89 -11.86
C HIS A 81 9.20 6.17 -11.78
N TYR A 82 9.19 4.84 -11.70
CA TYR A 82 10.43 4.06 -11.71
C TYR A 82 11.01 3.93 -13.11
N GLY A 83 10.15 3.75 -14.12
CA GLY A 83 10.48 3.82 -15.55
C GLY A 83 11.25 2.64 -16.14
N VAL A 84 11.58 1.62 -15.33
CA VAL A 84 12.12 0.33 -15.77
C VAL A 84 11.45 -0.81 -15.00
N ARG A 85 11.50 -2.05 -15.47
CA ARG A 85 10.70 -3.14 -14.86
C ARG A 85 11.15 -3.51 -13.44
N MET A 86 12.45 -3.69 -13.26
CA MET A 86 13.05 -4.20 -12.01
C MET A 86 14.22 -3.32 -11.59
N SER A 87 14.58 -3.36 -10.31
CA SER A 87 15.75 -2.63 -9.79
C SER A 87 17.10 -3.11 -10.34
N ALA A 88 17.13 -4.26 -10.99
CA ALA A 88 18.31 -4.77 -11.69
C ALA A 88 18.27 -4.45 -13.20
N SER A 89 17.19 -3.87 -13.72
CA SER A 89 17.07 -3.51 -15.13
C SER A 89 18.03 -2.37 -15.47
N VAL A 90 18.73 -2.51 -16.58
CA VAL A 90 19.57 -1.45 -17.15
C VAL A 90 18.68 -0.40 -17.81
N GLY A 91 19.01 0.89 -17.61
CA GLY A 91 18.28 2.02 -18.21
C GLY A 91 18.15 3.19 -17.25
N GLU A 92 17.91 4.39 -17.78
CA GLU A 92 17.81 5.61 -16.97
C GLU A 92 16.60 5.55 -16.01
N GLY A 93 15.49 4.94 -16.41
CA GLY A 93 14.26 4.94 -15.61
C GLY A 93 13.56 6.30 -15.63
N GLY A 94 12.55 6.43 -14.77
CA GLY A 94 11.60 7.53 -14.75
C GLY A 94 12.04 8.63 -13.80
N SER A 95 11.68 9.87 -14.10
CA SER A 95 12.02 11.05 -13.27
C SER A 95 10.77 11.90 -13.03
N ALA A 96 9.75 11.28 -12.46
CA ALA A 96 8.50 11.99 -12.17
C ALA A 96 7.76 11.42 -10.96
N VAL A 97 6.87 12.24 -10.41
CA VAL A 97 5.75 11.79 -9.55
C VAL A 97 4.45 12.06 -10.29
N PHE A 98 3.62 11.04 -10.43
CA PHE A 98 2.28 11.16 -11.01
C PHE A 98 1.27 11.53 -9.94
N VAL A 99 0.42 12.51 -10.23
CA VAL A 99 -0.66 12.95 -9.34
C VAL A 99 -1.99 12.51 -9.93
N ILE A 100 -2.64 11.56 -9.27
CA ILE A 100 -3.91 10.98 -9.69
C ILE A 100 -5.01 11.56 -8.82
N ASP A 101 -6.02 12.17 -9.43
CA ASP A 101 -7.25 12.55 -8.72
C ASP A 101 -8.09 11.31 -8.47
N LEU A 102 -8.38 11.01 -7.21
CA LEU A 102 -9.07 9.79 -6.79
C LEU A 102 -10.58 9.85 -7.03
N ALA A 103 -11.17 11.04 -7.07
CA ALA A 103 -12.58 11.23 -7.38
C ALA A 103 -12.81 11.12 -8.88
N GLU A 104 -12.01 11.82 -9.68
CA GLU A 104 -12.11 11.78 -11.15
C GLU A 104 -11.52 10.50 -11.76
N ARG A 105 -10.64 9.82 -11.01
CA ARG A 105 -9.90 8.62 -11.45
C ARG A 105 -9.13 8.91 -12.74
N SER A 106 -8.31 9.95 -12.69
CA SER A 106 -7.57 10.51 -13.82
C SER A 106 -6.17 10.97 -13.39
N LEU A 107 -5.20 10.88 -14.30
CA LEU A 107 -3.89 11.51 -14.14
C LEU A 107 -4.08 13.02 -14.39
N VAL A 108 -4.00 13.83 -13.34
CA VAL A 108 -4.25 15.28 -13.45
C VAL A 108 -2.97 16.09 -13.56
N ARG A 109 -1.87 15.61 -12.98
CA ARG A 109 -0.57 16.30 -13.02
C ARG A 109 0.58 15.32 -13.01
N THR A 110 1.74 15.77 -13.47
CA THR A 110 3.02 15.07 -13.36
C THR A 110 4.05 16.08 -12.87
N ILE A 111 4.71 15.78 -11.76
CA ILE A 111 5.75 16.61 -11.15
C ILE A 111 7.10 16.12 -11.69
N ASP A 112 7.90 17.02 -12.28
CA ASP A 112 9.22 16.68 -12.79
C ASP A 112 10.21 16.56 -11.63
N THR A 113 10.95 15.45 -11.56
CA THR A 113 11.97 15.23 -10.52
C THR A 113 13.38 15.23 -11.08
N ARG A 114 13.60 15.57 -12.35
CA ARG A 114 14.96 15.57 -12.92
C ARG A 114 15.93 16.45 -12.09
N PRO A 115 17.20 16.03 -11.97
CA PRO A 115 17.82 14.83 -12.55
C PRO A 115 17.66 13.57 -11.68
N PHE A 116 16.74 13.57 -10.71
CA PHE A 116 16.48 12.47 -9.80
C PHE A 116 15.54 11.46 -10.46
N ASN A 117 16.06 10.28 -10.73
CA ASN A 117 15.41 9.22 -11.49
C ASN A 117 15.21 7.95 -10.65
N ARG A 118 14.45 7.00 -11.21
CA ARG A 118 13.97 5.79 -10.55
C ARG A 118 13.30 6.12 -9.23
N ILE A 119 12.25 6.94 -9.33
CA ILE A 119 11.46 7.35 -8.17
C ILE A 119 10.76 6.10 -7.62
N HIS A 120 11.20 5.71 -6.44
CA HIS A 120 10.74 4.58 -5.67
C HIS A 120 10.51 5.05 -4.24
N GLY A 121 9.95 4.22 -3.35
CA GLY A 121 9.68 4.59 -1.96
C GLY A 121 8.87 5.89 -1.82
N MET A 122 7.61 5.79 -1.42
CA MET A 122 6.74 6.96 -1.29
C MET A 122 6.30 7.10 0.17
N GLY A 123 6.26 8.33 0.68
CA GLY A 123 5.84 8.63 2.05
C GLY A 123 5.16 9.99 2.12
N ILE A 124 4.18 10.13 3.00
CA ILE A 124 3.55 11.42 3.30
C ILE A 124 3.51 11.61 4.81
N ASP A 125 3.68 12.84 5.28
CA ASP A 125 3.58 13.17 6.70
C ASP A 125 2.18 13.71 7.08
N ASP A 126 1.95 13.94 8.36
CA ASP A 126 0.65 14.42 8.91
C ASP A 126 0.25 15.81 8.41
N ARG A 127 1.13 16.51 7.66
CA ARG A 127 0.87 17.81 7.06
C ARG A 127 0.65 17.71 5.54
N ASP A 128 0.47 16.49 5.01
CA ASP A 128 0.36 16.20 3.58
C ASP A 128 1.60 16.63 2.75
N ARG A 129 2.78 16.74 3.37
CA ARG A 129 4.03 16.92 2.63
C ARG A 129 4.49 15.56 2.11
N LEU A 130 4.82 15.52 0.83
CA LEU A 130 5.23 14.29 0.14
C LEU A 130 6.75 14.13 0.21
N TYR A 131 7.18 12.88 0.32
CA TYR A 131 8.56 12.45 0.22
C TYR A 131 8.68 11.31 -0.78
N ALA A 132 9.68 11.40 -1.67
CA ALA A 132 9.90 10.41 -2.72
C ALA A 132 11.40 10.10 -2.81
N LEU A 133 11.77 8.83 -2.88
CA LEU A 133 13.17 8.42 -2.90
C LEU A 133 13.63 8.19 -4.34
N SER A 134 14.70 8.88 -4.76
CA SER A 134 15.41 8.52 -5.98
C SER A 134 16.39 7.39 -5.66
N GLU A 135 16.06 6.18 -6.10
CA GLU A 135 16.88 4.99 -5.84
C GLU A 135 18.25 5.09 -6.51
N GLU A 136 18.31 5.57 -7.76
CA GLU A 136 19.55 5.68 -8.52
C GLU A 136 20.49 6.76 -7.94
N LYS A 137 19.93 7.88 -7.47
CA LYS A 137 20.73 8.99 -6.93
C LYS A 137 21.00 8.89 -5.43
N ALA A 138 20.32 7.98 -4.72
CA ALA A 138 20.32 7.92 -3.26
C ALA A 138 19.97 9.28 -2.63
N VAL A 139 18.88 9.89 -3.08
CA VAL A 139 18.39 11.21 -2.62
C VAL A 139 16.92 11.12 -2.26
N LEU A 140 16.57 11.57 -1.06
CA LEU A 140 15.20 11.77 -0.62
C LEU A 140 14.72 13.16 -1.04
N LEU A 141 13.68 13.20 -1.86
CA LEU A 141 13.04 14.42 -2.33
C LEU A 141 11.91 14.80 -1.38
N GLY A 142 11.71 16.10 -1.18
CA GLY A 142 10.59 16.64 -0.39
C GLY A 142 9.75 17.63 -1.18
N PHE A 143 8.44 17.59 -0.99
CA PHE A 143 7.45 18.46 -1.62
C PHE A 143 6.54 19.03 -0.53
N ASP A 144 6.52 20.34 -0.36
CA ASP A 144 5.72 21.00 0.69
C ASP A 144 4.25 21.09 0.33
N THR A 145 3.94 21.21 -0.97
CA THR A 145 2.57 21.34 -1.45
C THR A 145 2.43 20.52 -2.73
N PRO A 146 2.53 19.17 -2.65
CA PRO A 146 2.64 18.32 -3.82
C PRO A 146 1.45 18.44 -4.79
N ALA A 147 0.28 18.86 -4.30
CA ALA A 147 -0.88 19.18 -5.13
C ALA A 147 -0.64 20.31 -6.15
N THR A 148 0.33 21.20 -5.93
CA THR A 148 0.66 22.34 -6.81
C THR A 148 2.14 22.43 -7.20
N ASP A 149 3.05 21.78 -6.47
CA ASP A 149 4.49 21.81 -6.72
C ASP A 149 4.82 21.28 -8.13
N GLN A 150 5.73 21.96 -8.83
CA GLN A 150 6.17 21.59 -10.19
C GLN A 150 7.50 20.80 -10.18
N ALA A 151 8.23 20.87 -9.07
CA ALA A 151 9.50 20.21 -8.83
C ALA A 151 9.67 19.97 -7.32
N PRO A 152 10.63 19.13 -6.89
CA PRO A 152 10.97 18.99 -5.48
C PRO A 152 11.37 20.33 -4.84
N THR A 153 10.83 20.60 -3.66
CA THR A 153 11.23 21.76 -2.84
C THR A 153 12.54 21.51 -2.08
N ARG A 154 12.89 20.22 -1.89
CA ARG A 154 14.08 19.76 -1.17
C ARG A 154 14.64 18.50 -1.79
N ALA A 155 15.94 18.32 -1.63
CA ALA A 155 16.67 17.11 -1.97
C ALA A 155 17.74 16.87 -0.89
N VAL A 156 17.63 15.75 -0.18
CA VAL A 156 18.53 15.37 0.92
C VAL A 156 19.23 14.06 0.57
N PRO A 157 20.57 13.98 0.62
CA PRO A 157 21.28 12.72 0.45
C PRO A 157 20.76 11.67 1.43
N ALA A 158 20.31 10.53 0.91
CA ALA A 158 19.75 9.45 1.70
C ALA A 158 20.85 8.55 2.31
N HIS A 159 22.01 8.52 1.67
CA HIS A 159 23.18 7.70 2.00
C HIS A 159 22.92 6.18 1.91
N GLY A 160 23.90 5.45 1.36
CA GLY A 160 23.81 4.01 1.12
C GLY A 160 24.00 3.67 -0.35
N LEU A 161 24.14 2.38 -0.65
CA LEU A 161 24.28 1.87 -2.03
C LEU A 161 23.02 1.13 -2.42
N LYS A 162 22.44 1.54 -3.57
CA LYS A 162 21.14 1.06 -4.06
C LYS A 162 20.07 1.22 -2.99
N THR A 163 19.73 2.47 -2.69
CA THR A 163 18.68 2.79 -1.73
C THR A 163 17.32 2.34 -2.27
N HIS A 164 16.44 1.78 -1.45
CA HIS A 164 15.24 1.13 -2.00
C HIS A 164 13.92 1.68 -1.44
N LEU A 165 13.64 1.50 -0.15
CA LEU A 165 12.45 2.02 0.52
C LEU A 165 12.84 2.87 1.74
N PHE A 166 11.86 3.52 2.36
CA PHE A 166 12.07 4.18 3.65
C PHE A 166 10.83 4.11 4.54
N ALA A 167 11.06 4.26 5.84
CA ALA A 167 10.02 4.62 6.81
C ALA A 167 10.13 6.11 7.16
N LEU A 168 9.01 6.78 7.39
CA LEU A 168 8.93 8.21 7.71
C LEU A 168 8.26 8.41 9.07
N SER A 169 8.76 9.33 9.90
CA SER A 169 8.00 9.78 11.07
C SER A 169 6.81 10.63 10.65
N ARG A 170 5.72 10.57 11.39
CA ARG A 170 4.47 11.31 11.18
C ARG A 170 4.67 12.80 11.03
N ASP A 171 5.65 13.37 11.71
CA ASP A 171 5.98 14.80 11.62
C ASP A 171 6.87 15.16 10.42
N GLY A 172 7.40 14.18 9.67
CA GLY A 172 8.33 14.37 8.56
C GLY A 172 9.78 14.66 8.97
N GLU A 173 10.10 14.68 10.28
CA GLU A 173 11.42 15.10 10.78
C GLU A 173 12.49 14.00 10.72
N ARG A 174 12.09 12.75 10.49
CA ARG A 174 12.97 11.58 10.41
C ARG A 174 12.54 10.68 9.26
N ALA A 175 13.49 10.32 8.40
CA ALA A 175 13.31 9.24 7.44
C ALA A 175 14.41 8.17 7.63
N PHE A 176 14.02 6.91 7.57
CA PHE A 176 14.88 5.73 7.74
C PHE A 176 14.98 5.02 6.40
N VAL A 177 16.05 5.28 5.66
CA VAL A 177 16.21 4.81 4.28
C VAL A 177 17.02 3.52 4.23
N THR A 178 16.50 2.50 3.56
CA THR A 178 17.20 1.22 3.37
C THR A 178 18.18 1.30 2.22
N GLY A 179 19.40 0.77 2.41
CA GLY A 179 20.41 0.59 1.38
C GLY A 179 20.68 -0.89 1.15
N LEU A 180 20.18 -1.45 0.05
CA LEU A 180 20.23 -2.88 -0.22
C LEU A 180 21.66 -3.41 -0.28
N LEU A 181 22.50 -2.77 -1.10
CA LEU A 181 23.85 -3.26 -1.39
C LEU A 181 24.89 -2.77 -0.39
N SER A 182 24.62 -1.69 0.33
CA SER A 182 25.44 -1.28 1.49
C SER A 182 25.08 -2.06 2.76
N HIS A 183 23.94 -2.77 2.77
CA HIS A 183 23.43 -3.49 3.93
C HIS A 183 23.12 -2.58 5.13
N THR A 184 22.71 -1.34 4.85
CA THR A 184 22.52 -0.30 5.87
C THR A 184 21.09 0.19 5.94
N VAL A 185 20.74 0.79 7.07
CA VAL A 185 19.63 1.75 7.16
C VAL A 185 20.20 3.08 7.65
N SER A 186 19.87 4.17 6.95
CA SER A 186 20.32 5.53 7.24
C SER A 186 19.16 6.34 7.81
N LEU A 187 19.32 6.94 8.98
CA LEU A 187 18.42 7.95 9.51
C LEU A 187 18.86 9.32 8.99
N VAL A 188 18.01 9.95 8.19
CA VAL A 188 18.22 11.29 7.63
C VAL A 188 17.20 12.29 8.15
N ARG A 189 17.53 13.58 8.05
CA ARG A 189 16.66 14.71 8.38
C ARG A 189 16.13 15.34 7.11
N PRO A 190 14.87 15.09 6.72
CA PRO A 190 14.34 15.55 5.43
C PRO A 190 14.31 17.08 5.26
N HIS A 191 14.41 17.85 6.35
CA HIS A 191 14.41 19.31 6.35
C HIS A 191 15.78 19.95 6.63
N ASP A 192 16.81 19.15 6.90
CA ASP A 192 18.14 19.66 7.21
C ASP A 192 19.23 18.72 6.66
N ALA A 193 19.66 19.00 5.43
CA ALA A 193 20.71 18.24 4.75
C ALA A 193 22.10 18.43 5.38
N SER A 194 22.28 19.36 6.33
CA SER A 194 23.56 19.57 7.01
C SER A 194 23.79 18.55 8.13
N VAL A 195 22.72 17.90 8.62
CA VAL A 195 22.83 16.89 9.68
C VAL A 195 23.37 15.59 9.10
N PRO A 196 24.53 15.09 9.57
CA PRO A 196 25.06 13.82 9.11
C PRO A 196 24.09 12.67 9.45
N PRO A 197 23.97 11.66 8.57
CA PRO A 197 23.10 10.53 8.82
C PRO A 197 23.62 9.68 9.99
N LEU A 198 22.70 9.09 10.76
CA LEU A 198 23.04 7.97 11.63
C LEU A 198 22.80 6.66 10.86
N VAL A 199 23.77 5.77 10.86
CA VAL A 199 23.74 4.55 10.04
C VAL A 199 23.82 3.31 10.92
N VAL A 200 23.02 2.30 10.60
CA VAL A 200 23.04 0.98 11.24
C VAL A 200 23.12 -0.13 10.18
N THR A 201 23.76 -1.24 10.51
CA THR A 201 23.76 -2.48 9.70
C THR A 201 22.87 -3.51 10.39
N PRO A 202 21.57 -3.61 10.02
CA PRO A 202 20.66 -4.56 10.67
C PRO A 202 20.86 -6.00 10.20
N GLY A 203 21.47 -6.19 9.02
CA GLY A 203 21.65 -7.48 8.35
C GLY A 203 21.86 -7.26 6.85
N GLN A 204 22.03 -8.33 6.08
CA GLN A 204 22.28 -8.26 4.64
C GLN A 204 21.00 -8.08 3.82
N LEU A 205 21.06 -7.18 2.83
CA LEU A 205 19.94 -6.71 2.01
C LEU A 205 18.70 -6.32 2.85
N PRO A 206 18.79 -5.25 3.68
CA PRO A 206 17.60 -4.67 4.27
C PRO A 206 16.76 -4.03 3.19
N GLU A 207 15.53 -4.51 2.98
CA GLU A 207 14.67 -4.03 1.89
C GLU A 207 13.67 -2.99 2.37
N SER A 208 12.85 -3.36 3.34
CA SER A 208 11.80 -2.51 3.89
C SER A 208 11.92 -2.40 5.40
N SER A 209 11.31 -1.35 5.94
CA SER A 209 11.20 -1.11 7.36
C SER A 209 9.89 -0.39 7.70
N CYS A 210 9.44 -0.54 8.94
CA CYS A 210 8.33 0.26 9.48
C CYS A 210 8.64 0.72 10.90
N LEU A 211 8.02 1.83 11.31
CA LEU A 211 8.10 2.32 12.68
C LEU A 211 7.00 1.68 13.54
N SER A 212 7.30 1.47 14.83
CA SER A 212 6.27 1.27 15.86
C SER A 212 5.33 2.48 15.90
N ARG A 213 4.11 2.31 16.44
CA ARG A 213 3.13 3.42 16.51
C ARG A 213 3.64 4.61 17.33
N ASP A 214 4.45 4.37 18.35
CA ASP A 214 5.12 5.40 19.15
C ASP A 214 6.41 5.96 18.50
N GLU A 215 6.82 5.43 17.34
CA GLU A 215 8.01 5.80 16.57
C GLU A 215 9.35 5.69 17.32
N ARG A 216 9.39 4.85 18.36
CA ARG A 216 10.60 4.59 19.14
C ARG A 216 11.39 3.41 18.61
N THR A 217 10.74 2.48 17.92
CA THR A 217 11.38 1.29 17.35
C THR A 217 11.18 1.28 15.84
N LEU A 218 12.26 1.02 15.12
CA LEU A 218 12.24 0.70 13.70
C LEU A 218 12.38 -0.81 13.54
N TYR A 219 11.44 -1.44 12.84
CA TYR A 219 11.51 -2.85 12.47
C TYR A 219 11.98 -2.98 11.03
N VAL A 220 12.99 -3.82 10.80
CA VAL A 220 13.65 -3.98 9.49
C VAL A 220 13.64 -5.45 9.08
N GLY A 221 13.23 -5.72 7.84
CA GLY A 221 13.40 -7.02 7.19
C GLY A 221 14.73 -7.06 6.45
N ALA A 222 15.65 -7.91 6.88
CA ALA A 222 16.94 -8.16 6.24
C ALA A 222 16.89 -9.49 5.49
N ARG A 223 16.73 -9.38 4.16
CA ARG A 223 16.38 -10.46 3.25
C ARG A 223 17.40 -11.60 3.21
N ARG A 224 18.64 -11.28 2.81
CA ARG A 224 19.70 -12.30 2.62
C ARG A 224 20.15 -12.92 3.94
N SER A 225 20.04 -12.18 5.05
CA SER A 225 20.30 -12.71 6.38
C SER A 225 19.10 -13.44 7.00
N SER A 226 17.95 -13.50 6.32
CA SER A 226 16.71 -14.06 6.83
C SER A 226 16.42 -13.56 8.25
N ALA A 227 16.48 -12.25 8.47
CA ALA A 227 16.39 -11.67 9.81
C ALA A 227 15.32 -10.57 9.89
N LEU A 228 14.54 -10.61 10.97
CA LEU A 228 13.70 -9.50 11.43
C LEU A 228 14.41 -8.80 12.59
N VAL A 229 14.56 -7.49 12.49
CA VAL A 229 15.45 -6.73 13.37
C VAL A 229 14.72 -5.53 13.94
N ALA A 230 14.81 -5.32 15.24
CA ALA A 230 14.34 -4.12 15.92
C ALA A 230 15.54 -3.20 16.21
N VAL A 231 15.41 -1.94 15.83
CA VAL A 231 16.40 -0.89 15.99
C VAL A 231 15.78 0.25 16.81
N ASP A 232 16.51 0.79 17.77
CA ASP A 232 16.10 2.02 18.46
C ASP A 232 16.12 3.19 17.47
N ALA A 233 14.96 3.78 17.20
CA ALA A 233 14.74 4.75 16.13
C ALA A 233 15.36 6.13 16.41
N ARG A 234 15.99 6.33 17.57
CA ARG A 234 16.70 7.56 17.92
C ARG A 234 18.21 7.38 17.86
N THR A 235 18.70 6.28 18.41
CA THR A 235 20.13 5.99 18.55
C THR A 235 20.69 5.15 17.41
N MET A 236 19.82 4.59 16.57
CA MET A 236 20.17 3.69 15.46
C MET A 236 20.99 2.48 15.93
N LYS A 237 20.65 1.95 17.11
CA LYS A 237 21.26 0.73 17.65
C LYS A 237 20.31 -0.45 17.51
N VAL A 238 20.82 -1.59 17.05
CA VAL A 238 20.05 -2.85 17.06
C VAL A 238 19.76 -3.23 18.51
N VAL A 239 18.48 -3.35 18.86
CA VAL A 239 18.02 -3.75 20.20
C VAL A 239 17.60 -5.22 20.24
N ARG A 240 17.19 -5.78 19.10
CA ARG A 240 16.83 -7.19 18.97
C ARG A 240 16.98 -7.63 17.53
N SER A 241 17.36 -8.89 17.35
CA SER A 241 17.33 -9.55 16.05
C SER A 241 16.77 -10.95 16.22
N ARG A 242 16.09 -11.44 15.20
CA ARG A 242 15.61 -12.82 15.14
C ARG A 242 15.72 -13.35 13.73
N THR A 243 16.31 -14.52 13.59
CA THR A 243 16.23 -15.30 12.35
C THR A 243 14.78 -15.71 12.10
N VAL A 244 14.31 -15.45 10.89
CA VAL A 244 13.00 -15.86 10.39
C VAL A 244 13.16 -16.93 9.33
N ASP A 245 12.10 -17.67 9.08
CA ASP A 245 12.05 -18.56 7.93
C ASP A 245 11.85 -17.71 6.67
N GLY A 246 12.52 -18.07 5.57
CA GLY A 246 12.32 -17.42 4.27
C GLY A 246 13.06 -16.08 4.09
N ASP A 247 12.48 -15.22 3.27
CA ASP A 247 13.06 -13.96 2.78
C ASP A 247 12.12 -12.79 3.14
N PRO A 248 12.31 -12.13 4.32
CA PRO A 248 11.41 -11.09 4.81
C PRO A 248 11.49 -9.82 3.96
N LEU A 249 10.51 -9.65 3.08
CA LEU A 249 10.45 -8.58 2.08
C LEU A 249 9.97 -7.25 2.69
N ARG A 250 8.73 -7.21 3.17
CA ARG A 250 8.13 -6.01 3.79
C ARG A 250 7.67 -6.29 5.21
N VAL A 251 7.84 -5.30 6.07
CA VAL A 251 7.43 -5.34 7.48
C VAL A 251 6.43 -4.22 7.72
N TYR A 252 5.31 -4.53 8.37
CA TYR A 252 4.25 -3.58 8.69
C TYR A 252 3.91 -3.65 10.17
N THR A 253 3.68 -2.49 10.77
CA THR A 253 3.09 -2.39 12.11
C THR A 253 1.58 -2.53 11.99
N VAL A 254 0.99 -3.57 12.59
CA VAL A 254 -0.46 -3.78 12.60
C VAL A 254 -1.08 -2.99 13.75
N ASP A 255 -0.51 -3.15 14.95
CA ASP A 255 -0.88 -2.47 16.18
C ASP A 255 0.33 -2.38 17.12
N ASP A 256 0.11 -2.03 18.39
CA ASP A 256 1.17 -1.86 19.39
C ASP A 256 1.87 -3.18 19.76
N GLU A 257 1.25 -4.33 19.44
CA GLU A 257 1.74 -5.65 19.84
C GLU A 257 2.14 -6.53 18.67
N ARG A 258 1.69 -6.21 17.45
CA ARG A 258 1.79 -7.10 16.28
C ARG A 258 2.44 -6.42 15.07
N LEU A 259 3.27 -7.21 14.41
CA LEU A 259 3.89 -6.92 13.11
C LEU A 259 3.44 -7.94 12.08
N LEU A 260 3.31 -7.51 10.84
CA LEU A 260 3.03 -8.37 9.70
C LEU A 260 4.23 -8.35 8.75
N VAL A 261 4.70 -9.51 8.33
CA VAL A 261 5.85 -9.65 7.45
C VAL A 261 5.45 -10.43 6.21
N THR A 262 5.76 -9.88 5.03
CA THR A 262 5.66 -10.62 3.76
C THR A 262 6.97 -11.33 3.47
N ASP A 263 6.88 -12.55 2.97
CA ASP A 263 8.02 -13.37 2.57
C ASP A 263 7.89 -13.71 1.08
N ILE A 264 8.81 -13.16 0.28
CA ILE A 264 8.75 -13.23 -1.18
C ILE A 264 9.10 -14.63 -1.70
N VAL A 265 10.02 -15.34 -1.04
CA VAL A 265 10.48 -16.66 -1.46
C VAL A 265 9.56 -17.74 -0.93
N GLY A 266 9.22 -17.68 0.35
CA GLY A 266 8.32 -18.65 0.97
C GLY A 266 6.85 -18.41 0.65
N ARG A 267 6.50 -17.29 -0.01
CA ARG A 267 5.10 -16.88 -0.32
C ARG A 267 4.23 -16.87 0.94
N THR A 268 4.77 -16.39 2.05
CA THR A 268 4.04 -16.35 3.32
C THR A 268 3.74 -14.94 3.78
N LEU A 269 2.62 -14.82 4.48
CA LEU A 269 2.32 -13.71 5.36
C LEU A 269 2.47 -14.21 6.80
N THR A 270 3.38 -13.61 7.57
CA THR A 270 3.67 -14.06 8.93
C THR A 270 3.45 -12.95 9.93
N LEU A 271 2.62 -13.24 10.94
CA LEU A 271 2.35 -12.37 12.07
C LEU A 271 3.39 -12.61 13.15
N TYR A 272 4.06 -11.55 13.58
CA TYR A 272 5.00 -11.54 14.69
C TYR A 272 4.48 -10.63 15.79
N SER A 273 4.94 -10.82 17.02
CA SER A 273 4.83 -9.80 18.05
C SER A 273 5.87 -8.69 17.81
N THR A 274 5.69 -7.52 18.42
CA THR A 274 6.70 -6.44 18.47
C THR A 274 7.97 -6.84 19.22
N THR A 275 7.93 -7.94 19.97
CA THR A 275 9.09 -8.63 20.56
C THR A 275 9.77 -9.62 19.62
N LEU A 276 9.36 -9.66 18.35
CA LEU A 276 9.82 -10.51 17.25
C LEU A 276 9.45 -12.01 17.37
N ARG A 277 8.55 -12.39 18.29
CA ARG A 277 8.08 -13.79 18.40
C ARG A 277 7.06 -14.09 17.30
N ARG A 278 7.21 -15.20 16.60
CA ARG A 278 6.25 -15.64 15.57
C ARG A 278 4.95 -16.02 16.26
N ILE A 279 3.84 -15.48 15.77
CA ILE A 279 2.48 -15.73 16.27
C ILE A 279 1.80 -16.75 15.36
N ARG A 280 1.64 -16.41 14.07
CA ARG A 280 0.99 -17.25 13.04
C ARG A 280 1.65 -17.02 11.69
N SER A 281 1.55 -17.99 10.78
CA SER A 281 2.00 -17.87 9.39
C SER A 281 0.92 -18.42 8.47
N LEU A 282 0.74 -17.78 7.32
CA LEU A 282 -0.26 -18.07 6.31
C LEU A 282 0.45 -18.16 4.97
N ARG A 283 0.33 -19.31 4.29
CA ARG A 283 0.79 -19.49 2.91
C ARG A 283 -0.22 -18.82 1.98
N LEU A 284 0.27 -18.06 1.02
CA LEU A 284 -0.51 -17.46 -0.05
C LEU A 284 -0.28 -18.20 -1.37
N GLU A 285 -1.17 -17.99 -2.33
CA GLU A 285 -1.06 -18.61 -3.65
C GLU A 285 0.08 -18.01 -4.47
N GLY A 286 0.24 -16.69 -4.43
CA GLY A 286 1.28 -15.93 -5.11
C GLY A 286 2.25 -15.21 -4.16
N ILE A 287 3.14 -14.43 -4.76
CA ILE A 287 4.23 -13.71 -4.11
C ILE A 287 3.72 -12.41 -3.49
N PRO A 288 3.69 -12.28 -2.15
CA PRO A 288 3.15 -11.09 -1.50
C PRO A 288 4.11 -9.90 -1.59
N ALA A 289 3.83 -8.94 -2.48
CA ALA A 289 4.63 -7.72 -2.62
C ALA A 289 4.32 -6.68 -1.56
N ALA A 290 3.06 -6.28 -1.46
CA ALA A 290 2.63 -5.15 -0.65
C ALA A 290 1.33 -5.47 0.10
N VAL A 291 1.12 -4.80 1.23
CA VAL A 291 -0.07 -4.94 2.08
C VAL A 291 -0.66 -3.57 2.35
N SER A 292 -1.98 -3.45 2.18
CA SER A 292 -2.76 -2.33 2.70
C SER A 292 -3.79 -2.82 3.71
N PHE A 293 -4.13 -1.98 4.68
CA PHE A 293 -5.04 -2.33 5.77
C PHE A 293 -6.38 -1.60 5.64
N HIS A 294 -7.45 -2.27 6.03
CA HIS A 294 -8.72 -1.60 6.26
C HIS A 294 -8.66 -0.78 7.56
N PRO A 295 -9.13 0.48 7.60
CA PRO A 295 -8.96 1.35 8.77
C PRO A 295 -9.82 0.96 9.98
N HIS A 296 -10.94 0.26 9.77
CA HIS A 296 -11.91 -0.10 10.82
C HIS A 296 -12.24 -1.58 10.97
N ARG A 297 -11.71 -2.43 10.07
CA ARG A 297 -12.02 -3.86 10.01
C ARG A 297 -10.68 -4.59 10.05
N PRO A 298 -10.61 -5.81 10.62
CA PRO A 298 -9.37 -6.58 10.69
C PRO A 298 -9.06 -7.21 9.32
N LEU A 299 -9.05 -6.42 8.24
CA LEU A 299 -8.78 -6.88 6.89
C LEU A 299 -7.47 -6.30 6.37
N ALA A 300 -6.70 -7.14 5.69
CA ALA A 300 -5.54 -6.76 4.91
C ALA A 300 -5.73 -7.18 3.45
N TYR A 301 -5.28 -6.34 2.52
CA TYR A 301 -5.27 -6.60 1.09
C TYR A 301 -3.82 -6.81 0.67
N VAL A 302 -3.53 -7.99 0.14
CA VAL A 302 -2.16 -8.43 -0.18
C VAL A 302 -2.01 -8.54 -1.69
N SER A 303 -1.23 -7.65 -2.30
CA SER A 303 -0.91 -7.71 -3.71
C SER A 303 0.03 -8.89 -3.99
N GLN A 304 -0.32 -9.73 -4.96
CA GLN A 304 0.42 -10.93 -5.34
C GLN A 304 1.01 -10.77 -6.75
N LEU A 305 2.34 -10.59 -6.83
CA LEU A 305 3.03 -10.15 -8.05
C LEU A 305 2.91 -11.12 -9.23
N ASP A 306 3.05 -12.42 -8.97
CA ASP A 306 3.17 -13.44 -10.01
C ASP A 306 1.83 -14.08 -10.41
N THR A 307 0.78 -13.81 -9.64
CA THR A 307 -0.58 -14.26 -9.92
C THR A 307 -1.49 -13.13 -10.38
N ASP A 308 -0.96 -11.92 -10.55
CA ASP A 308 -1.69 -10.72 -10.96
C ASP A 308 -2.98 -10.52 -10.16
N SER A 309 -2.95 -10.74 -8.85
CA SER A 309 -4.15 -10.74 -8.00
C SER A 309 -3.93 -10.06 -6.65
N VAL A 310 -5.03 -9.80 -5.95
CA VAL A 310 -5.04 -9.37 -4.54
C VAL A 310 -5.75 -10.42 -3.71
N ALA A 311 -5.12 -10.89 -2.63
CA ALA A 311 -5.80 -11.66 -1.59
C ALA A 311 -6.34 -10.75 -0.49
N VAL A 312 -7.55 -11.05 -0.02
CA VAL A 312 -8.16 -10.42 1.15
C VAL A 312 -7.97 -11.35 2.35
N VAL A 313 -7.25 -10.88 3.36
CA VAL A 313 -6.91 -11.64 4.57
C VAL A 313 -7.64 -11.06 5.77
N ASP A 314 -8.38 -11.89 6.48
CA ASP A 314 -8.90 -11.56 7.82
C ASP A 314 -7.77 -11.76 8.83
N LEU A 315 -7.40 -10.71 9.56
CA LEU A 315 -6.27 -10.67 10.48
C LEU A 315 -6.58 -11.31 11.85
N ASP A 316 -7.85 -11.41 12.22
CA ASP A 316 -8.27 -12.05 13.48
C ASP A 316 -8.24 -13.56 13.33
N ARG A 317 -8.87 -14.06 12.26
CA ARG A 317 -8.83 -15.48 11.86
C ARG A 317 -7.46 -15.87 11.29
N PHE A 318 -6.74 -14.90 10.72
CA PHE A 318 -5.48 -15.06 10.00
C PHE A 318 -5.59 -16.05 8.84
N SER A 319 -6.59 -15.82 7.99
CA SER A 319 -6.93 -16.65 6.84
C SER A 319 -7.35 -15.81 5.64
N VAL A 320 -7.10 -16.30 4.43
CA VAL A 320 -7.66 -15.71 3.21
C VAL A 320 -9.19 -15.88 3.24
N VAL A 321 -9.92 -14.79 3.06
CA VAL A 321 -11.39 -14.75 3.05
C VAL A 321 -11.97 -14.35 1.69
N GLY A 322 -11.11 -14.02 0.74
CA GLY A 322 -11.48 -13.68 -0.63
C GLY A 322 -10.26 -13.19 -1.41
N GLY A 323 -10.51 -12.75 -2.64
CA GLY A 323 -9.51 -12.19 -3.51
C GLY A 323 -10.11 -11.84 -4.86
N PHE A 324 -9.34 -11.15 -5.69
CA PHE A 324 -9.74 -10.78 -7.05
C PHE A 324 -8.53 -10.52 -7.94
N ASP A 325 -8.74 -10.69 -9.24
CA ASP A 325 -7.72 -10.44 -10.26
C ASP A 325 -7.48 -8.94 -10.46
N THR A 326 -6.25 -8.60 -10.81
CA THR A 326 -5.78 -7.25 -11.08
C THR A 326 -5.10 -7.16 -12.45
N GLY A 327 -4.59 -5.98 -12.81
CA GLY A 327 -3.60 -5.88 -13.89
C GLY A 327 -2.23 -6.44 -13.48
N PRO A 328 -1.29 -6.54 -14.42
CA PRO A 328 -0.08 -7.32 -14.22
C PRO A 328 0.93 -6.70 -13.26
N GLU A 329 1.59 -7.55 -12.47
CA GLU A 329 2.52 -7.21 -11.39
C GLU A 329 1.95 -6.16 -10.41
N PRO A 330 0.89 -6.48 -9.63
CA PRO A 330 0.31 -5.58 -8.65
C PRO A 330 1.29 -5.30 -7.51
N ASP A 331 1.50 -4.02 -7.20
CA ASP A 331 2.44 -3.56 -6.18
C ASP A 331 1.69 -2.88 -5.03
N SER A 332 2.14 -1.72 -4.54
CA SER A 332 1.45 -0.96 -3.50
C SER A 332 -0.02 -0.71 -3.83
N SER A 333 -0.87 -0.80 -2.81
CA SER A 333 -2.29 -0.46 -2.91
C SER A 333 -2.72 0.47 -1.79
N ALA A 334 -3.81 1.20 -2.01
CA ALA A 334 -4.46 2.03 -1.00
C ALA A 334 -5.96 1.77 -0.98
N LEU A 335 -6.51 1.54 0.21
CA LEU A 335 -7.95 1.39 0.39
C LEU A 335 -8.60 2.77 0.56
N LEU A 336 -9.59 3.04 -0.28
CA LEU A 336 -10.55 4.11 -0.12
C LEU A 336 -11.83 3.50 0.45
N PRO A 337 -12.00 3.49 1.79
CA PRO A 337 -13.22 2.96 2.37
C PRO A 337 -14.40 3.84 1.97
N SER A 338 -15.57 3.24 1.83
CA SER A 338 -16.78 4.02 1.61
C SER A 338 -17.10 4.91 2.81
N ALA A 339 -17.81 6.01 2.53
CA ALA A 339 -18.38 6.80 3.60
C ALA A 339 -19.41 5.93 4.33
N ALA A 340 -19.28 5.84 5.65
CA ALA A 340 -20.24 5.16 6.52
C ALA A 340 -21.59 5.87 6.54
#